data_AF-A0A0C2XFJ3-F1
#
_entry.id   AF-A0A0C2XFJ3-F1
#
_cell.length_a   1.000
_cell.length_b   1.000
_cell.length_c   1.000
_cell.angle_alpha   90.00
_cell.angle_beta   90.00
_cell.angle_gamma   90.00
#
_symmetry.space_group_name_H-M   'P 1'
#
loop_
_entity.id
_entity.type
_entity.pdbx_description
1 polymer ?
#
loop_
_entity_poly.entity_id
_entity_poly.type
_entity_poly.pdbx_seq_one_letter_code
_entity_poly.pdbx_strand_id
1 'polypeptide(L)'
;MDPSQLVQQFKKSGEFDRLRRHLLSQFQRSDGVATFKSKVDDIARQRLASDDKLQQLPPDMVHKELMQEVDRYPIVERAAADICTLSDASFADDVRSSVQRILQASIPETTGAGNAGTGASPTTDGVKADAAQKQEPSSLPPS
;
A
#
# COMPACT_ATOMS: atom_id res chain seq x y z
N MET A 1 -7.88 8.06 -22.63
CA MET A 1 -7.42 8.25 -21.25
C MET A 1 -6.41 9.39 -21.23
N ASP A 2 -6.57 10.37 -20.33
CA ASP A 2 -5.58 11.44 -20.15
C ASP A 2 -4.57 11.09 -19.02
N PRO A 3 -3.43 11.81 -18.89
CA PRO A 3 -2.43 11.49 -17.88
C PRO A 3 -2.93 11.59 -16.43
N SER A 4 -3.84 12.51 -16.12
CA SER A 4 -4.33 12.69 -14.75
C SER A 4 -5.29 11.56 -14.34
N GLN A 5 -6.12 11.10 -15.27
CA GLN A 5 -6.97 9.91 -15.11
C GLN A 5 -6.13 8.65 -14.93
N LEU A 6 -5.03 8.50 -15.67
CA LEU A 6 -4.12 7.36 -15.52
C LEU A 6 -3.52 7.31 -14.11
N VAL A 7 -3.02 8.44 -13.61
CA VAL A 7 -2.49 8.52 -12.24
C VAL A 7 -3.58 8.23 -11.21
N GLN A 8 -4.81 8.73 -11.40
CA GLN A 8 -5.91 8.42 -10.49
C GLN A 8 -6.26 6.93 -10.48
N GLN A 9 -6.34 6.28 -11.65
CA GLN A 9 -6.62 4.85 -11.73
C GLN A 9 -5.47 4.02 -11.16
N PHE A 10 -4.22 4.44 -11.39
CA PHE A 10 -3.05 3.83 -10.75
C PHE A 10 -3.13 3.91 -9.22
N LYS A 11 -3.49 5.07 -8.67
CA LYS A 11 -3.69 5.23 -7.23
C LYS A 11 -4.85 4.35 -6.71
N LYS A 12 -5.98 4.28 -7.44
CA LYS A 12 -7.14 3.45 -7.08
C LYS A 12 -6.86 1.94 -7.15
N SER A 13 -5.95 1.52 -8.03
CA SER A 13 -5.59 0.10 -8.20
C SER A 13 -4.79 -0.49 -7.02
N GLY A 14 -4.30 0.35 -6.10
CA GLY A 14 -3.44 -0.09 -4.98
C GLY A 14 -1.98 -0.34 -5.37
N GLU A 15 -1.60 -0.14 -6.64
CA GLU A 15 -0.21 -0.28 -7.10
C GLU A 15 0.73 0.72 -6.41
N PHE A 16 0.23 1.89 -6.03
CA PHE A 16 1.01 2.85 -5.23
C PHE A 16 1.40 2.28 -3.85
N ASP A 17 0.46 1.64 -3.15
CA ASP A 17 0.74 1.01 -1.86
C ASP A 17 1.64 -0.22 -2.01
N ARG A 18 1.46 -0.99 -3.09
CA ARG A 18 2.38 -2.10 -3.43
C ARG A 18 3.81 -1.57 -3.62
N LEU A 19 3.98 -0.48 -4.37
CA LEU A 19 5.27 0.14 -4.62
C LEU A 19 5.92 0.63 -3.33
N ARG A 20 5.14 1.34 -2.49
CA ARG A 20 5.59 1.83 -1.19
C ARG A 20 6.09 0.68 -0.30
N ARG A 21 5.33 -0.42 -0.21
CA ARG A 21 5.73 -1.59 0.58
C ARG A 21 6.99 -2.25 0.04
N HIS A 22 7.10 -2.34 -1.29
CA HIS A 22 8.28 -2.90 -1.95
C HIS A 22 9.54 -2.07 -1.67
N LEU A 23 9.47 -0.75 -1.84
CA LEU A 23 10.55 0.18 -1.52
C LEU A 23 10.97 0.10 -0.04
N LEU A 24 9.99 0.08 0.87
CA LEU A 24 10.27 -0.07 2.30
C LEU A 24 10.96 -1.41 2.60
N SER A 25 10.52 -2.49 1.97
CA SER A 25 11.12 -3.82 2.15
C SER A 25 12.55 -3.86 1.61
N GLN A 26 12.83 -3.23 0.47
CA GLN A 26 14.18 -3.12 -0.07
C GLN A 26 15.08 -2.31 0.88
N PHE A 27 14.60 -1.17 1.38
CA PHE A 27 15.34 -0.35 2.34
C PHE A 27 15.68 -1.13 3.61
N GLN A 28 14.71 -1.87 4.17
CA GLN A 28 14.91 -2.65 5.39
C GLN A 28 15.95 -3.76 5.24
N ARG A 29 16.16 -4.25 4.01
CA ARG A 29 17.13 -5.30 3.69
C ARG A 29 18.49 -4.75 3.24
N SER A 30 18.62 -3.45 3.05
CA SER A 30 19.88 -2.82 2.64
C SER A 30 20.69 -2.33 3.84
N ASP A 31 21.98 -2.08 3.61
CA ASP A 31 22.86 -1.44 4.60
C ASP A 31 22.44 0.01 4.92
N GLY A 32 21.53 0.57 4.12
CA GLY A 32 20.95 1.90 4.33
C GLY A 32 20.22 2.03 5.67
N VAL A 33 19.60 0.94 6.17
CA VAL A 33 18.93 0.97 7.49
C VAL A 33 19.91 1.18 8.63
N ALA A 34 21.09 0.56 8.58
CA ALA A 34 22.10 0.73 9.63
C ALA A 34 22.62 2.17 9.65
N THR A 35 22.91 2.71 8.47
CA THR A 35 23.34 4.12 8.30
C THR A 35 22.26 5.09 8.77
N PHE A 36 21.00 4.84 8.42
CA PHE A 36 19.87 5.65 8.87
C PHE A 36 19.73 5.66 10.39
N LYS A 37 19.78 4.48 11.02
CA LYS A 37 19.72 4.36 12.49
C LYS A 37 20.87 5.08 13.17
N SER A 38 22.09 4.94 12.67
CA SER A 38 23.25 5.66 13.21
C SER A 38 23.03 7.17 13.19
N LYS A 39 22.55 7.72 12.05
CA LYS A 39 22.26 9.15 11.94
C LYS A 39 21.20 9.62 12.94
N VAL A 40 20.13 8.84 13.12
CA VAL A 40 19.07 9.15 14.11
C VAL A 40 19.65 9.14 15.53
N ASP A 41 20.42 8.11 15.87
CA ASP A 41 21.04 8.01 17.20
C ASP A 41 22.03 9.14 17.45
N ASP A 42 22.79 9.55 16.43
CA ASP A 42 23.77 10.64 16.55
C ASP A 42 23.10 11.99 16.77
N ILE A 43 21.99 12.26 16.07
CA ILE A 43 21.16 13.46 16.31
C ILE A 43 20.59 13.45 17.72
N ALA A 44 20.05 12.31 18.16
CA ALA A 44 19.48 12.19 19.50
C ALA A 44 20.54 12.39 20.59
N ARG A 45 21.71 11.76 20.44
CA ARG A 45 22.86 11.93 21.35
C ARG A 45 23.36 13.37 21.37
N GLN A 46 23.49 14.00 20.20
CA GLN A 46 23.91 15.39 20.10
C GLN A 46 22.91 16.32 20.80
N ARG A 47 21.60 16.12 20.62
CA ARG A 47 20.56 16.91 21.27
C ARG A 47 20.60 16.77 22.79
N LEU A 48 20.75 15.54 23.29
CA LEU A 48 20.80 15.27 24.72
C LEU A 48 22.07 15.81 25.41
N ALA A 49 23.19 15.80 24.69
CA ALA A 49 24.45 16.38 25.17
C ALA A 49 24.47 17.91 25.13
N SER A 50 23.66 18.53 24.25
CA SER A 50 23.64 19.98 24.06
C SER A 50 22.64 20.70 24.97
N ASP A 51 21.68 19.99 25.56
CA ASP A 51 20.59 20.57 26.33
C ASP A 51 20.36 19.82 27.66
N ASP A 52 21.05 20.28 28.70
CA ASP A 52 20.95 19.70 30.05
C ASP A 52 19.53 19.73 30.62
N LYS A 53 18.64 20.61 30.11
CA LYS A 53 17.25 20.68 30.55
C LYS A 53 16.46 19.45 30.09
N LEU A 54 16.82 18.84 28.95
CA LEU A 54 16.18 17.59 28.53
C LEU A 54 16.42 16.47 29.55
N GLN A 55 17.57 16.45 30.22
CA GLN A 55 17.88 15.41 31.21
C GLN A 55 17.00 15.50 32.47
N GLN A 56 16.37 16.65 32.71
CA GLN A 56 15.49 16.89 33.85
C GLN A 56 14.02 16.62 33.53
N LEU A 57 13.68 16.39 32.25
CA LEU A 57 12.31 16.15 31.82
C LEU A 57 11.91 14.68 32.02
N PRO A 58 10.59 14.42 32.15
CA PRO A 58 10.07 13.05 32.11
C PRO A 58 10.41 12.34 30.79
N PRO A 59 10.61 11.01 30.79
CA PRO A 59 11.02 10.25 29.60
C PRO A 59 10.13 10.48 28.37
N ASP A 60 8.82 10.59 28.55
CA ASP A 60 7.87 10.81 27.45
C ASP A 60 8.07 12.18 26.77
N MET A 61 8.40 13.21 27.56
CA MET A 61 8.70 14.55 27.04
C MET A 61 10.05 14.57 26.33
N VAL A 62 11.06 13.89 26.88
CA VAL A 62 12.36 13.71 26.23
C VAL A 62 12.19 13.02 24.88
N HIS A 63 11.45 11.91 24.83
CA HIS A 63 11.20 11.19 23.59
C HIS A 63 10.52 12.08 22.54
N LYS A 64 9.51 12.85 22.95
CA LYS A 64 8.82 13.80 22.06
C LYS A 64 9.77 14.87 21.50
N GLU A 65 10.60 15.48 22.36
CA GLU A 65 11.57 16.51 21.94
C GLU A 65 12.64 15.93 21.00
N LEU A 66 13.16 14.74 21.31
CA LEU A 66 14.12 14.06 20.45
C LEU A 66 13.50 13.72 19.08
N MET A 67 12.23 13.31 19.05
CA MET A 67 11.57 13.02 17.78
C MET A 67 11.34 14.28 16.94
N GLN A 68 10.94 15.38 17.58
CA GLN A 68 10.86 16.68 16.89
C GLN A 68 12.21 17.15 16.36
N GLU A 69 13.30 16.88 17.08
CA GLU A 69 14.64 17.23 16.62
C GLU A 69 15.03 16.39 15.40
N VAL A 70 14.80 15.07 15.43
CA VAL A 70 15.06 14.16 14.31
C VAL A 70 14.29 14.60 13.06
N ASP A 71 13.03 15.02 13.21
CA ASP A 71 12.18 15.50 12.10
C ASP A 71 12.69 16.81 11.46
N ARG A 72 13.57 17.59 12.12
CA ARG A 72 14.18 18.80 11.53
C ARG A 72 15.23 18.48 10.48
N TYR A 73 15.75 17.24 10.47
CA TYR A 73 16.76 16.82 9.51
C TYR A 73 16.09 16.05 8.38
N PRO A 74 16.49 16.28 7.11
CA PRO A 74 15.95 15.54 5.96
C PRO A 74 16.59 14.14 5.85
N ILE A 75 16.55 13.36 6.93
CA ILE A 75 17.26 12.08 7.03
C ILE A 75 16.58 11.02 6.16
N VAL A 76 15.24 11.07 6.09
CA VAL A 76 14.45 10.11 5.30
C VAL A 76 14.69 10.36 3.81
N GLU A 77 14.68 11.61 3.36
CA GLU A 77 14.93 12.00 1.98
C GLU A 77 16.35 11.63 1.56
N ARG A 78 17.33 11.86 2.43
CA ARG A 78 18.72 11.45 2.19
C ARG A 78 18.85 9.93 2.10
N ALA A 79 18.27 9.20 3.06
CA ALA A 79 18.29 7.74 3.01
C ALA A 79 17.59 7.22 1.75
N ALA A 80 16.45 7.81 1.36
CA ALA A 80 15.74 7.46 0.13
C ALA A 80 16.58 7.72 -1.14
N ALA A 81 17.34 8.80 -1.18
CA ALA A 81 18.23 9.12 -2.29
C ALA A 81 19.44 8.18 -2.36
N ASP A 82 19.98 7.77 -1.20
CA ASP A 82 21.13 6.87 -1.11
C ASP A 82 20.78 5.44 -1.59
N ILE A 83 19.51 5.04 -1.48
CA ILE A 83 19.05 3.75 -1.98
C ILE A 83 18.73 3.90 -3.46
N CYS A 84 19.64 3.47 -4.34
CA CYS A 84 19.43 3.39 -5.80
C CYS A 84 18.32 2.41 -6.24
N THR A 85 17.33 2.10 -5.38
CA THR A 85 16.12 1.30 -5.66
C THR A 85 15.38 1.75 -6.92
N LEU A 86 15.30 3.06 -7.17
CA LEU A 86 14.67 3.58 -8.39
C LEU A 86 15.49 3.34 -9.66
N SER A 87 16.76 2.94 -9.51
CA SER A 87 17.64 2.55 -10.61
C SER A 87 17.58 1.05 -10.92
N ASP A 88 16.85 0.27 -10.13
CA ASP A 88 16.61 -1.15 -10.41
C ASP A 88 15.68 -1.29 -11.64
N ALA A 89 16.18 -1.97 -12.67
CA ALA A 89 15.42 -2.22 -13.89
C ALA A 89 14.13 -2.99 -13.61
N SER A 90 14.14 -3.91 -12.64
CA SER A 90 12.96 -4.70 -12.28
C SER A 90 11.82 -3.85 -11.70
N PHE A 91 12.17 -2.81 -10.94
CA PHE A 91 11.23 -1.84 -10.40
C PHE A 91 10.55 -1.03 -11.51
N ALA A 92 11.34 -0.57 -12.50
CA ALA A 92 10.80 0.18 -13.64
C ALA A 92 9.89 -0.68 -14.53
N ASP A 93 10.24 -1.96 -14.73
CA ASP A 93 9.44 -2.93 -15.48
C ASP A 93 8.13 -3.25 -14.76
N ASP A 94 8.15 -3.37 -13.43
CA ASP A 94 6.95 -3.57 -12.61
C ASP A 94 5.98 -2.39 -12.74
N VAL A 95 6.48 -1.15 -12.64
CA VAL A 95 5.66 0.06 -12.82
C VAL A 95 5.08 0.12 -14.23
N ARG A 96 5.91 -0.15 -15.25
CA ARG A 96 5.47 -0.14 -16.66
C ARG A 96 4.39 -1.18 -16.90
N SER A 97 4.57 -2.39 -16.38
CA SER A 97 3.60 -3.49 -16.49
C SER A 97 2.27 -3.15 -15.83
N SER A 98 2.31 -2.53 -14.64
CA SER A 98 1.10 -2.10 -13.94
C SER A 98 0.37 -0.97 -14.66
N VAL A 99 1.10 0.01 -15.21
CA VAL A 99 0.53 1.09 -16.03
C VAL A 99 -0.10 0.53 -17.31
N GLN A 100 0.59 -0.39 -17.99
CA GLN A 100 0.07 -1.02 -19.21
C GLN A 100 -1.22 -1.81 -18.93
N ARG A 101 -1.28 -2.52 -17.80
CA ARG A 101 -2.48 -3.24 -17.37
C ARG A 101 -3.67 -2.30 -17.16
N ILE A 102 -3.46 -1.14 -16.52
CA ILE A 102 -4.50 -0.13 -16.31
C ILE A 102 -4.96 0.47 -17.64
N LEU A 103 -4.03 0.76 -18.54
CA LEU A 103 -4.34 1.28 -19.87
C LEU A 103 -5.19 0.27 -20.65
N GLN A 104 -4.79 -1.00 -20.68
CA GLN A 104 -5.53 -2.07 -21.37
C GLN A 104 -6.92 -2.30 -20.77
N ALA A 105 -7.05 -2.28 -19.44
CA ALA A 105 -8.34 -2.39 -18.76
C ALA A 105 -9.26 -1.18 -19.01
N SER A 106 -8.70 -0.03 -19.40
CA SER A 106 -9.46 1.18 -19.75
C SER A 106 -9.87 1.27 -21.21
N ILE A 107 -9.37 0.37 -22.08
CA ILE A 107 -9.80 0.28 -23.47
C ILE A 107 -11.12 -0.51 -23.47
N PRO A 108 -12.28 0.11 -23.73
CA PRO A 108 -13.52 -0.62 -23.88
C PRO A 108 -13.39 -1.58 -25.07
N GLU A 109 -13.77 -2.85 -24.88
CA GLU A 109 -13.96 -3.82 -25.96
C GLU A 109 -14.86 -3.21 -27.03
N THR A 110 -14.27 -2.70 -28.09
CA THR A 110 -15.00 -2.15 -29.25
C THR A 110 -14.77 -3.07 -30.44
N THR A 111 -15.18 -4.35 -30.35
CA THR A 111 -15.38 -5.27 -31.49
C THR A 111 -16.19 -6.49 -30.99
N GLY A 112 -17.41 -6.80 -31.45
CA GLY A 112 -18.16 -6.25 -32.56
C GLY A 112 -19.64 -6.64 -32.54
N ALA A 113 -20.42 -5.89 -33.32
CA ALA A 113 -21.77 -6.24 -33.72
C ALA A 113 -21.74 -7.30 -34.84
N GLY A 114 -22.56 -8.34 -34.71
CA GLY A 114 -22.74 -9.39 -35.71
C GLY A 114 -24.05 -10.15 -35.44
N ASN A 115 -25.13 -9.63 -36.02
CA ASN A 115 -26.48 -10.16 -36.03
C ASN A 115 -26.57 -11.53 -36.75
N ALA A 116 -27.25 -12.53 -36.16
CA ALA A 116 -28.28 -13.37 -36.80
C ALA A 116 -28.55 -14.68 -36.02
N GLY A 117 -29.82 -14.88 -35.67
CA GLY A 117 -30.49 -16.14 -36.01
C GLY A 117 -30.60 -17.25 -34.95
N THR A 118 -31.85 -17.42 -34.52
CA THR A 118 -32.59 -18.70 -34.49
C THR A 118 -32.46 -19.59 -33.26
N GLY A 119 -33.62 -19.86 -32.63
CA GLY A 119 -34.02 -21.24 -32.34
C GLY A 119 -34.08 -21.68 -30.89
N ALA A 120 -35.31 -21.73 -30.37
CA ALA A 120 -35.88 -22.81 -29.54
C ALA A 120 -35.25 -23.17 -28.19
N SER A 121 -36.06 -22.98 -27.13
CA SER A 121 -36.07 -23.73 -25.86
C SER A 121 -36.28 -25.25 -26.08
N PRO A 122 -36.44 -26.11 -25.04
CA PRO A 122 -35.97 -26.12 -23.65
C PRO A 122 -35.33 -27.47 -23.27
N THR A 123 -34.56 -27.54 -22.18
CA THR A 123 -34.53 -28.77 -21.36
C THR A 123 -34.15 -28.43 -19.93
N THR A 124 -35.16 -28.40 -19.06
CA THR A 124 -35.03 -28.47 -17.61
C THR A 124 -35.15 -29.93 -17.21
N ASP A 125 -34.06 -30.53 -16.77
CA ASP A 125 -34.13 -31.75 -15.98
C ASP A 125 -32.85 -31.87 -15.14
N GLY A 126 -33.00 -32.26 -13.87
CA GLY A 126 -31.85 -32.68 -13.07
C GLY A 126 -31.72 -32.12 -11.66
N VAL A 127 -32.46 -32.74 -10.74
CA VAL A 127 -32.01 -33.14 -9.38
C VAL A 127 -31.79 -32.03 -8.34
N LYS A 128 -32.74 -31.93 -7.40
CA LYS A 128 -32.47 -31.44 -6.04
C LYS A 128 -32.83 -32.54 -5.04
N ALA A 129 -31.81 -33.19 -4.51
CA ALA A 129 -31.89 -34.10 -3.38
C ALA A 129 -31.86 -33.31 -2.07
N ASP A 130 -32.75 -33.71 -1.17
CA ASP A 130 -32.58 -33.94 0.27
C ASP A 130 -31.78 -32.91 1.12
N ALA A 131 -32.47 -32.32 2.10
CA ALA A 131 -32.25 -32.61 3.53
C ALA A 131 -32.82 -31.47 4.39
N ALA A 132 -33.77 -31.84 5.23
CA ALA A 132 -34.34 -31.02 6.28
C ALA A 132 -33.36 -30.84 7.44
N GLN A 133 -33.30 -29.66 8.08
CA GLN A 133 -33.30 -29.61 9.54
C GLN A 133 -33.74 -28.23 10.10
N LYS A 134 -34.93 -28.25 10.70
CA LYS A 134 -35.41 -27.52 11.89
C LYS A 134 -34.58 -26.34 12.44
N GLN A 135 -35.20 -25.17 12.57
CA GLN A 135 -35.78 -24.69 13.85
C GLN A 135 -36.51 -23.36 13.66
N GLU A 136 -37.79 -23.34 14.04
CA GLU A 136 -38.63 -22.16 14.18
C GLU A 136 -38.49 -21.53 15.60
N PRO A 137 -39.05 -20.32 15.83
CA PRO A 137 -38.37 -19.25 16.55
C PRO A 137 -38.95 -18.95 17.95
N SER A 138 -38.43 -17.88 18.54
CA SER A 138 -39.07 -17.00 19.53
C SER A 138 -38.65 -17.20 20.99
N SER A 139 -37.96 -16.19 21.55
CA SER A 139 -38.62 -15.29 22.52
C SER A 139 -37.75 -14.06 22.84
N LEU A 140 -38.48 -12.99 23.15
CA LEU A 140 -38.13 -11.57 23.30
C LEU A 140 -37.18 -11.22 24.48
N PRO A 141 -36.65 -9.98 24.50
CA PRO A 141 -35.72 -9.45 25.51
C PRO A 141 -36.44 -8.50 26.51
N PRO A 142 -35.76 -7.61 27.27
CA PRO A 142 -35.52 -7.79 28.71
C PRO A 142 -36.16 -6.67 29.58
N SER A 143 -36.08 -6.84 30.91
CA SER A 143 -36.15 -5.76 31.91
C SER A 143 -35.11 -5.99 33.00
#